data_AF-A0A7I7Z1W5-F1
#
_entry.id   AF-A0A7I7Z1W5-F1
#
_cell.length_a   1.000
_cell.length_b   1.000
_cell.length_c   1.000
_cell.angle_alpha   90.00
_cell.angle_beta   90.00
_cell.angle_gamma   90.00
#
_symmetry.space_group_name_H-M   'P 1'
#
loop_
_entity.id
_entity.type
_entity.pdbx_description
1 polymer ?
#
loop_
_entity_poly.entity_id
_entity_poly.type
_entity_poly.pdbx_seq_one_letter_code
_entity_poly.pdbx_strand_id
1 'polypeptide(L)'
;MTELADIARDGYDATVDQPYTYVRKLLAEPDWRRYPGWARVTEAEWRDAQWQRAHSIKNIGQLRAVVGDLVDEGFYADLAADQQQRATMSMLLPPQMLNTMAPSGIPGRHALTEAFYADPVRRYMLPVLSDRDPQWCSHPHAERDSLHESDMWVVEGLTHRYPTKVLAEMVPTCPQYCGHCTRMDLVGNSTPTVTKAKLSLQPADRQERMLDYLRATPTVRDVVVSGGDVANVPWPRLEAFVTALLEIDTIRDIRLATKALAAVPQHWLQLKVLDGVYQIAHLARARGVNLAVHTHINHVQSVTPLVAEAARALLDAGLRDVRNQGVLLRGVNATATDLLDLCFALQGEANILPYYFYMCDMIPNAEHWRVALWEAQQLQSEIMGYLPGFATPRLVCDVPFVGKRWVHQVIYYDRIRGISHWSKNYRTGLDGTDIDALNRVYPYYDPIDSLPPAGQAWWQKIYNRPGATARPGGHGPQASNVDRGAQDLPSPSMPTEGAEVAAAPDASGSSEALLARLRHPSSTSARATRPAGLPLPGDEPLPMPDYAEPAGRLL
;
A
#
# COMPACT_ATOMS: atom_id res chain seq x y z
N MET A 1 -31.71 -0.23 40.92
CA MET A 1 -32.44 0.29 39.75
C MET A 1 -32.34 1.79 39.81
N THR A 2 -31.41 2.37 39.06
CA THR A 2 -31.30 3.83 38.93
C THR A 2 -32.28 4.22 37.84
N GLU A 3 -33.30 5.01 38.17
CA GLU A 3 -34.24 5.55 37.19
C GLU A 3 -33.47 6.44 36.21
N LEU A 4 -33.40 5.99 34.95
CA LEU A 4 -32.96 6.82 33.85
C LEU A 4 -34.04 7.90 33.66
N ALA A 5 -33.71 9.13 34.04
CA ALA A 5 -34.55 10.27 33.73
C ALA A 5 -34.74 10.33 32.21
N ASP A 6 -36.01 10.36 31.78
CA ASP A 6 -36.41 10.61 30.39
C ASP A 6 -36.00 12.03 30.01
N ILE A 7 -34.75 12.18 29.57
CA ILE A 7 -34.31 13.36 28.84
C ILE A 7 -35.02 13.28 27.50
N ALA A 8 -35.95 14.19 27.25
CA ALA A 8 -36.47 14.45 25.91
C ALA A 8 -35.28 14.79 25.01
N ARG A 9 -34.79 13.78 24.28
CA ARG A 9 -33.77 13.97 23.25
C ARG A 9 -34.51 14.44 22.02
N ASP A 10 -34.16 15.62 21.51
CA ASP A 10 -34.39 15.94 20.11
C ASP A 10 -33.91 14.72 19.30
N GLY A 11 -34.78 14.17 18.47
CA GLY A 11 -34.57 12.87 17.84
C GLY A 11 -33.29 12.86 17.01
N TYR A 12 -32.47 11.82 17.18
CA TYR A 12 -31.31 11.58 16.33
C TYR A 12 -31.73 11.46 14.85
N ASP A 13 -31.16 12.30 13.99
CA ASP A 13 -31.29 12.18 12.54
C ASP A 13 -29.95 11.69 11.95
N ALA A 14 -29.95 10.42 11.51
CA ALA A 14 -28.79 9.80 10.88
C ALA A 14 -28.29 10.55 9.63
N THR A 15 -29.08 11.44 9.05
CA THR A 15 -28.70 12.23 7.87
C THR A 15 -27.94 13.51 8.21
N VAL A 16 -28.13 14.08 9.40
CA VAL A 16 -27.58 15.39 9.79
C VAL A 16 -26.58 15.29 10.93
N ASP A 17 -26.73 14.31 11.83
CA ASP A 17 -25.97 14.25 13.07
C ASP A 17 -24.71 13.35 12.98
N GLN A 18 -24.29 12.99 11.77
CA GLN A 18 -23.11 12.14 11.55
C GLN A 18 -21.84 12.97 11.30
N PRO A 19 -20.69 12.58 11.89
CA PRO A 19 -19.39 13.19 11.56
C PRO A 19 -19.04 13.12 10.07
N TYR A 20 -19.48 12.08 9.37
CA TYR A 20 -19.39 11.92 7.93
C TYR A 20 -20.77 11.67 7.31
N THR A 21 -21.13 12.48 6.32
CA THR A 21 -22.37 12.31 5.54
C THR A 21 -22.04 11.70 4.19
N TYR A 22 -22.45 10.44 3.99
CA TYR A 22 -22.32 9.80 2.68
C TYR A 22 -23.20 10.50 1.65
N VAL A 23 -22.58 10.93 0.55
CA VAL A 23 -23.28 11.39 -0.65
C VAL A 23 -22.72 10.60 -1.83
N ARG A 24 -23.59 9.86 -2.53
CA ARG A 24 -23.19 9.16 -3.74
C ARG A 24 -22.74 10.19 -4.79
N LYS A 25 -21.45 10.18 -5.13
CA LYS A 25 -20.86 10.99 -6.18
C LYS A 25 -20.58 10.10 -7.39
N LEU A 26 -21.14 10.46 -8.54
CA LEU A 26 -20.79 9.77 -9.79
C LEU A 26 -19.33 10.03 -10.13
N LEU A 27 -18.66 9.01 -10.66
CA LEU A 27 -17.30 9.17 -11.17
C LEU A 27 -17.30 10.17 -12.33
N ALA A 28 -16.32 11.06 -12.32
CA ALA A 28 -16.14 12.05 -13.37
C ALA A 28 -14.72 11.95 -13.93
N GLU A 29 -14.58 12.21 -15.22
CA GLU A 29 -13.30 12.45 -15.87
C GLU A 29 -13.31 13.88 -16.41
N PRO A 30 -12.36 14.74 -15.99
CA PRO A 30 -12.25 16.08 -16.55
C PRO A 30 -12.02 16.01 -18.07
N ASP A 31 -12.49 17.02 -18.81
CA ASP A 31 -12.19 17.11 -20.24
C ASP A 31 -10.67 17.36 -20.42
N TRP A 32 -9.94 16.39 -20.98
CA TRP A 32 -8.50 16.50 -21.19
C TRP A 32 -8.10 17.64 -22.14
N ARG A 33 -9.03 18.06 -23.01
CA ARG A 33 -8.82 19.15 -23.98
C ARG A 33 -8.79 20.53 -23.32
N ARG A 34 -9.08 20.60 -22.01
CA ARG A 34 -8.89 21.81 -21.20
C ARG A 34 -7.45 22.31 -21.21
N TYR A 35 -6.48 21.42 -21.42
CA TYR A 35 -5.08 21.78 -21.57
C TYR A 35 -4.76 22.18 -23.02
N PRO A 36 -4.12 23.34 -23.28
CA PRO A 36 -3.82 23.80 -24.63
C PRO A 36 -3.06 22.79 -25.50
N GLY A 37 -2.08 22.09 -24.92
CA GLY A 37 -1.30 21.08 -25.66
C GLY A 37 -2.08 19.82 -26.00
N TRP A 38 -3.27 19.62 -25.44
CA TRP A 38 -4.17 18.49 -25.73
C TRP A 38 -5.51 18.92 -26.33
N ALA A 39 -5.68 20.20 -26.70
CA ALA A 39 -6.95 20.73 -27.21
C ALA A 39 -7.48 20.00 -28.46
N ARG A 40 -6.60 19.35 -29.23
CA ARG A 40 -6.93 18.59 -30.46
C ARG A 40 -6.89 17.07 -30.29
N VAL A 41 -6.59 16.57 -29.09
CA VAL A 41 -6.52 15.14 -28.83
C VAL A 41 -7.91 14.55 -28.90
N THR A 42 -8.08 13.58 -29.79
CA THR A 42 -9.33 12.85 -29.99
C THR A 42 -9.57 11.84 -28.87
N GLU A 43 -10.81 11.40 -28.71
CA GLU A 43 -11.13 10.32 -27.77
C GLU A 43 -10.41 9.01 -28.12
N ALA A 44 -10.25 8.71 -29.42
CA ALA A 44 -9.53 7.53 -29.88
C ALA A 44 -8.06 7.54 -29.43
N GLU A 45 -7.40 8.70 -29.53
CA GLU A 45 -6.04 8.89 -29.01
C GLU A 45 -6.01 8.81 -27.48
N TRP A 46 -6.96 9.45 -26.79
CA TRP A 46 -7.03 9.40 -25.33
C TRP A 46 -7.20 7.97 -24.80
N ARG A 47 -7.97 7.15 -25.51
CA ARG A 47 -8.22 5.73 -25.20
C ARG A 47 -7.09 4.79 -25.65
N ASP A 48 -6.07 5.28 -26.36
CA ASP A 48 -4.91 4.48 -26.76
C ASP A 48 -3.82 4.46 -25.68
N ALA A 49 -3.52 3.26 -25.16
CA ALA A 49 -2.47 3.06 -24.17
C ALA A 49 -1.06 3.44 -24.68
N GLN A 50 -0.78 3.30 -25.98
CA GLN A 50 0.48 3.73 -26.58
C GLN A 50 0.56 5.25 -26.66
N TRP A 51 -0.54 5.92 -27.01
CA TRP A 51 -0.61 7.37 -27.00
C TRP A 51 -0.34 7.92 -25.59
N GLN A 52 -0.99 7.37 -24.57
CA GLN A 52 -0.77 7.75 -23.16
C GLN A 52 0.71 7.63 -22.75
N ARG A 53 1.37 6.53 -23.14
CA ARG A 53 2.79 6.29 -22.83
C ARG A 53 3.72 7.22 -23.61
N ALA A 54 3.45 7.45 -24.89
CA ALA A 54 4.23 8.34 -25.75
C ALA A 54 4.17 9.80 -25.28
N HIS A 55 3.02 10.22 -24.76
CA HIS A 55 2.75 11.58 -24.29
C HIS A 55 2.89 11.76 -22.76
N SER A 56 3.45 10.76 -22.08
CA SER A 56 3.82 10.91 -20.66
C SER A 56 4.87 12.00 -20.49
N ILE A 57 4.62 12.89 -19.55
CA ILE A 57 5.41 14.10 -19.27
C ILE A 57 6.62 13.71 -18.41
N LYS A 58 7.83 14.02 -18.89
CA LYS A 58 9.11 13.57 -18.32
C LYS A 58 10.00 14.72 -17.84
N ASN A 59 9.72 15.95 -18.27
CA ASN A 59 10.46 17.15 -17.87
C ASN A 59 9.54 18.39 -17.86
N ILE A 60 10.00 19.46 -17.19
CA ILE A 60 9.26 20.71 -17.02
C ILE A 60 8.88 21.34 -18.38
N GLY A 61 9.74 21.23 -19.39
CA GLY A 61 9.45 21.72 -20.74
C GLY A 61 8.23 21.04 -21.37
N GLN A 62 8.11 19.72 -21.20
CA GLN A 62 6.93 18.96 -21.65
C GLN A 62 5.68 19.33 -20.85
N LEU A 63 5.79 19.57 -19.54
CA LEU A 63 4.66 20.03 -18.73
C LEU A 63 4.15 21.39 -19.24
N ARG A 64 5.08 22.33 -19.49
CA ARG A 64 4.78 23.64 -20.09
C ARG A 64 4.14 23.52 -21.46
N ALA A 65 4.60 22.59 -22.30
CA ALA A 65 4.01 22.38 -23.63
C ALA A 65 2.55 21.91 -23.55
N VAL A 66 2.18 21.16 -22.52
CA VAL A 66 0.81 20.67 -22.29
C VAL A 66 -0.06 21.74 -21.65
N VAL A 67 0.35 22.24 -20.48
CA VAL A 67 -0.43 23.18 -19.67
C VAL A 67 -0.43 24.58 -20.27
N GLY A 68 0.52 24.87 -21.16
CA GLY A 68 0.66 26.16 -21.81
C GLY A 68 0.94 27.26 -20.81
N ASP A 69 0.15 28.31 -20.91
CA ASP A 69 0.33 29.55 -20.17
C ASP A 69 -0.62 29.61 -18.96
N LEU A 70 -1.21 28.47 -18.57
CA LEU A 70 -2.20 28.38 -17.50
C LEU A 70 -1.58 28.23 -16.10
N VAL A 71 -0.28 28.02 -15.98
CA VAL A 71 0.42 27.89 -14.69
C VAL A 71 1.55 28.91 -14.63
N ASP A 72 1.69 29.55 -13.48
CA ASP A 72 2.66 30.62 -13.25
C ASP A 72 4.11 30.11 -13.20
N GLU A 73 5.05 30.98 -13.59
CA GLU A 73 6.50 30.69 -13.56
C GLU A 73 6.99 30.25 -12.18
N GLY A 74 6.38 30.78 -11.11
CA GLY A 74 6.70 30.42 -9.73
C GLY A 74 6.54 28.92 -9.44
N PHE A 75 5.48 28.29 -9.95
CA PHE A 75 5.27 26.85 -9.80
C PHE A 75 6.37 26.03 -10.48
N TYR A 76 6.77 26.42 -11.68
CA TYR A 76 7.83 25.73 -12.40
C TYR A 76 9.20 25.91 -11.73
N ALA A 77 9.47 27.08 -11.15
CA ALA A 77 10.68 27.33 -10.38
C ALA A 77 10.71 26.46 -9.11
N ASP A 78 9.57 26.34 -8.42
CA ASP A 78 9.41 25.51 -7.22
C ASP A 78 9.57 24.00 -7.54
N LEU A 79 8.97 23.53 -8.63
CA LEU A 79 9.14 22.18 -9.15
C LEU A 79 10.61 21.89 -9.54
N ALA A 80 11.26 22.82 -10.23
CA ALA A 80 12.67 22.69 -10.59
C ALA A 80 13.58 22.61 -9.35
N ALA A 81 13.27 23.42 -8.33
CA ALA A 81 13.99 23.40 -7.07
C ALA A 81 13.84 22.05 -6.35
N ASP A 82 12.64 21.46 -6.33
CA ASP A 82 12.43 20.10 -5.79
C ASP A 82 13.26 19.07 -6.56
N GLN A 83 13.17 19.07 -7.90
CA GLN A 83 13.88 18.12 -8.76
C GLN A 83 15.40 18.14 -8.53
N GLN A 84 15.94 19.33 -8.28
CA GLN A 84 17.37 19.51 -8.05
C GLN A 84 17.78 19.13 -6.63
N GLN A 85 16.94 19.39 -5.63
CA GLN A 85 17.36 19.39 -4.22
C GLN A 85 16.78 18.27 -3.37
N ARG A 86 15.63 17.70 -3.73
CA ARG A 86 14.84 16.81 -2.86
C ARG A 86 14.20 15.62 -3.58
N ALA A 87 13.88 15.73 -4.86
CA ALA A 87 13.17 14.68 -5.58
C ALA A 87 13.97 13.37 -5.61
N THR A 88 13.37 12.33 -5.05
CA THR A 88 13.91 10.97 -5.02
C THR A 88 13.55 10.17 -6.27
N MET A 89 12.55 10.61 -7.02
CA MET A 89 12.04 9.98 -8.23
C MET A 89 12.12 10.96 -9.40
N SER A 90 12.50 10.49 -10.58
CA SER A 90 12.41 11.27 -11.80
C SER A 90 10.94 11.55 -12.15
N MET A 91 10.66 12.66 -12.84
CA MET A 91 9.29 12.93 -13.28
C MET A 91 8.88 11.97 -14.40
N LEU A 92 7.74 11.32 -14.23
CA LEU A 92 7.04 10.57 -15.28
C LEU A 92 5.55 10.60 -14.96
N LEU A 93 4.81 11.43 -15.71
CA LEU A 93 3.40 11.70 -15.46
C LEU A 93 2.56 11.40 -16.72
N PRO A 94 1.81 10.30 -16.74
CA PRO A 94 0.90 9.99 -17.85
C PRO A 94 -0.19 11.06 -18.02
N PRO A 95 -0.70 11.27 -19.25
CA PRO A 95 -1.79 12.21 -19.49
C PRO A 95 -3.00 11.97 -18.59
N GLN A 96 -3.41 10.71 -18.41
CA GLN A 96 -4.47 10.32 -17.48
C GLN A 96 -4.29 10.93 -16.08
N MET A 97 -3.09 10.83 -15.51
CA MET A 97 -2.83 11.31 -14.15
C MET A 97 -2.86 12.84 -14.07
N LEU A 98 -2.25 13.55 -15.04
CA LEU A 98 -2.33 15.02 -15.07
C LEU A 98 -3.78 15.48 -15.21
N ASN A 99 -4.60 14.79 -16.02
CA ASN A 99 -5.98 15.17 -16.23
C ASN A 99 -6.84 15.10 -14.96
N THR A 100 -6.45 14.28 -13.98
CA THR A 100 -7.15 14.20 -12.68
C THR A 100 -6.78 15.32 -11.70
N MET A 101 -5.73 16.11 -11.98
CA MET A 101 -5.28 17.20 -11.11
C MET A 101 -6.06 18.48 -11.38
N ALA A 102 -6.48 19.18 -10.33
CA ALA A 102 -7.33 20.38 -10.43
C ALA A 102 -8.51 20.14 -11.38
N PRO A 103 -9.43 19.20 -11.03
CA PRO A 103 -10.48 18.71 -11.94
C PRO A 103 -11.62 19.72 -12.15
N SER A 104 -11.77 20.70 -11.27
CA SER A 104 -12.71 21.82 -11.42
C SER A 104 -12.25 22.77 -12.54
N GLY A 105 -13.20 23.31 -13.31
CA GLY A 105 -12.94 24.08 -14.54
C GLY A 105 -11.88 25.18 -14.37
N ILE A 106 -11.08 25.41 -15.43
CA ILE A 106 -9.89 26.27 -15.41
C ILE A 106 -10.28 27.75 -15.24
N PRO A 107 -10.07 28.39 -14.08
CA PRO A 107 -10.41 29.79 -13.89
C PRO A 107 -9.21 30.69 -14.23
N GLY A 108 -8.79 30.75 -15.50
CA GLY A 108 -7.61 31.54 -15.89
C GLY A 108 -6.29 31.09 -15.22
N ARG A 109 -5.18 31.77 -15.55
CA ARG A 109 -3.81 31.35 -15.18
C ARG A 109 -3.56 31.24 -13.67
N HIS A 110 -3.91 32.29 -12.92
CA HIS A 110 -3.57 32.32 -11.49
C HIS A 110 -4.36 31.27 -10.69
N ALA A 111 -5.65 31.06 -11.02
CA ALA A 111 -6.45 30.12 -10.25
C ALA A 111 -6.07 28.64 -10.52
N LEU A 112 -5.56 28.30 -11.72
CA LEU A 112 -5.04 26.94 -11.94
C LEU A 112 -3.73 26.71 -11.16
N THR A 113 -2.88 27.72 -11.02
CA THR A 113 -1.67 27.63 -10.20
C THR A 113 -2.02 27.31 -8.74
N GLU A 114 -2.93 28.08 -8.15
CA GLU A 114 -3.41 27.83 -6.79
C GLU A 114 -4.09 26.45 -6.65
N ALA A 115 -4.92 26.09 -7.63
CA ALA A 115 -5.56 24.78 -7.66
C ALA A 115 -4.53 23.65 -7.74
N PHE A 116 -3.43 23.81 -8.49
CA PHE A 116 -2.34 22.83 -8.53
C PHE A 116 -1.67 22.69 -7.16
N TYR A 117 -1.29 23.79 -6.51
CA TYR A 117 -0.68 23.72 -5.18
C TYR A 117 -1.58 22.98 -4.17
N ALA A 118 -2.89 23.25 -4.21
CA ALA A 118 -3.88 22.60 -3.36
C ALA A 118 -4.24 21.16 -3.77
N ASP A 119 -3.88 20.72 -4.98
CA ASP A 119 -4.37 19.46 -5.51
C ASP A 119 -3.70 18.23 -4.87
N PRO A 120 -4.48 17.28 -4.30
CA PRO A 120 -3.96 16.13 -3.60
C PRO A 120 -3.29 15.10 -4.53
N VAL A 121 -3.74 14.98 -5.80
CA VAL A 121 -3.10 14.06 -6.76
C VAL A 121 -1.76 14.61 -7.21
N ARG A 122 -1.68 15.91 -7.52
CA ARG A 122 -0.43 16.61 -7.78
C ARG A 122 0.53 16.46 -6.61
N ARG A 123 0.05 16.60 -5.36
CA ARG A 123 0.87 16.49 -4.14
C ARG A 123 1.76 15.26 -4.10
N TYR A 124 1.30 14.11 -4.60
CA TYR A 124 2.09 12.88 -4.57
C TYR A 124 2.64 12.42 -5.93
N MET A 125 2.18 13.00 -7.05
CA MET A 125 2.65 12.66 -8.40
C MET A 125 3.60 13.69 -9.00
N LEU A 126 3.49 14.95 -8.59
CA LEU A 126 4.29 16.08 -9.04
C LEU A 126 4.60 16.99 -7.82
N PRO A 127 5.46 16.52 -6.90
CA PRO A 127 5.84 17.30 -5.72
C PRO A 127 6.65 18.54 -6.11
N VAL A 128 6.51 19.60 -5.32
CA VAL A 128 7.28 20.85 -5.43
C VAL A 128 8.02 21.13 -4.12
N LEU A 129 9.01 22.03 -4.11
CA LEU A 129 9.89 22.19 -2.95
C LEU A 129 9.10 22.74 -1.75
N SER A 130 8.11 23.61 -2.00
CA SER A 130 7.21 24.13 -0.97
C SER A 130 6.30 23.07 -0.32
N ASP A 131 6.14 21.87 -0.90
CA ASP A 131 5.45 20.77 -0.22
C ASP A 131 6.28 20.21 0.95
N ARG A 132 7.61 20.31 0.88
CA ARG A 132 8.56 19.63 1.77
C ARG A 132 8.64 20.31 3.12
N ASP A 133 8.81 19.52 4.18
CA ASP A 133 9.18 20.07 5.48
C ASP A 133 10.56 20.75 5.37
N PRO A 134 10.69 22.03 5.74
CA PRO A 134 11.92 22.79 5.55
C PRO A 134 13.05 22.36 6.49
N GLN A 135 12.73 21.75 7.63
CA GLN A 135 13.70 21.38 8.67
C GLN A 135 13.97 19.87 8.67
N TRP A 136 12.91 19.07 8.66
CA TRP A 136 12.92 17.61 8.75
C TRP A 136 12.36 16.97 7.50
N CYS A 137 12.84 17.38 6.31
CA CYS A 137 12.43 16.74 5.05
C CYS A 137 12.61 15.20 5.07
N SER A 138 13.58 14.70 5.85
CA SER A 138 13.78 13.29 6.16
C SER A 138 13.93 13.09 7.67
N HIS A 139 13.31 12.04 8.20
CA HIS A 139 13.64 11.55 9.53
C HIS A 139 15.14 11.15 9.63
N PRO A 140 15.83 11.31 10.78
CA PRO A 140 17.21 10.85 10.97
C PRO A 140 17.45 9.36 10.72
N HIS A 141 16.39 8.55 10.79
CA HIS A 141 16.42 7.10 10.52
C HIS A 141 15.89 6.73 9.13
N ALA A 142 15.65 7.70 8.25
CA ALA A 142 15.18 7.42 6.90
C ALA A 142 16.25 6.74 6.04
N GLU A 143 15.85 5.68 5.34
CA GLU A 143 16.73 4.86 4.52
C GLU A 143 16.12 4.64 3.14
N ARG A 144 16.98 4.47 2.12
CA ARG A 144 16.55 4.31 0.73
C ARG A 144 15.84 2.97 0.51
N ASP A 145 16.35 1.90 1.11
CA ASP A 145 15.68 0.60 1.24
C ASP A 145 15.12 0.46 2.66
N SER A 146 14.13 1.30 3.01
CA SER A 146 13.59 1.40 4.37
C SER A 146 12.98 0.11 4.91
N LEU A 147 12.67 -0.86 4.04
CA LEU A 147 12.11 -2.16 4.42
C LEU A 147 13.13 -3.31 4.34
N HIS A 148 14.37 -3.03 3.95
CA HIS A 148 15.44 -4.01 3.74
C HIS A 148 15.04 -5.11 2.76
N GLU A 149 14.33 -4.76 1.68
CA GLU A 149 13.86 -5.76 0.71
C GLU A 149 15.02 -6.44 -0.01
N SER A 150 16.09 -5.70 -0.31
CA SER A 150 17.27 -6.23 -0.98
C SER A 150 18.07 -7.22 -0.12
N ASP A 151 18.16 -6.97 1.19
CA ASP A 151 18.77 -7.89 2.16
C ASP A 151 18.01 -9.23 2.22
N MET A 152 16.73 -9.24 1.85
CA MET A 152 15.84 -10.40 1.87
C MET A 152 15.68 -11.07 0.50
N TRP A 153 16.51 -10.70 -0.49
CA TRP A 153 16.54 -11.35 -1.80
C TRP A 153 17.16 -12.75 -1.73
N VAL A 154 16.37 -13.77 -2.04
CA VAL A 154 16.84 -15.17 -2.22
C VAL A 154 17.29 -15.43 -3.66
N VAL A 155 16.77 -14.62 -4.57
CA VAL A 155 17.23 -14.40 -5.95
C VAL A 155 17.11 -12.89 -6.16
N GLU A 156 17.95 -12.29 -7.00
CA GLU A 156 17.81 -10.87 -7.35
C GLU A 156 16.35 -10.57 -7.74
N GLY A 157 15.72 -9.58 -7.07
CA GLY A 157 14.31 -9.22 -7.27
C GLY A 157 13.28 -10.19 -6.67
N LEU A 158 13.66 -11.27 -5.99
CA LEU A 158 12.75 -12.18 -5.30
C LEU A 158 12.90 -12.05 -3.78
N THR A 159 12.05 -11.24 -3.17
CA THR A 159 12.06 -11.00 -1.73
C THR A 159 11.28 -12.08 -0.99
N HIS A 160 11.94 -12.86 -0.13
CA HIS A 160 11.29 -13.87 0.72
C HIS A 160 11.34 -13.46 2.20
N ARG A 161 10.49 -12.49 2.54
CA ARG A 161 10.41 -11.91 3.89
C ARG A 161 9.57 -12.74 4.87
N TYR A 162 8.50 -13.35 4.38
CA TYR A 162 7.49 -14.03 5.20
C TYR A 162 7.52 -15.53 4.94
N PRO A 163 7.18 -16.40 5.91
CA PRO A 163 7.37 -17.84 5.78
C PRO A 163 6.71 -18.52 4.57
N THR A 164 5.61 -17.94 4.07
CA THR A 164 4.72 -18.58 3.09
C THR A 164 4.52 -17.77 1.81
N LYS A 165 5.16 -16.60 1.69
CA LYS A 165 4.91 -15.69 0.58
C LYS A 165 6.16 -14.92 0.15
N VAL A 166 6.21 -14.65 -1.15
CA VAL A 166 7.30 -13.92 -1.79
C VAL A 166 6.76 -12.73 -2.59
N LEU A 167 7.66 -11.79 -2.89
CA LEU A 167 7.46 -10.72 -3.86
C LEU A 167 8.45 -10.91 -5.01
N ALA A 168 7.94 -11.04 -6.23
CA ALA A 168 8.73 -11.15 -7.45
C ALA A 168 8.72 -9.82 -8.21
N GLU A 169 9.86 -9.14 -8.24
CA GLU A 169 10.08 -7.87 -8.94
C GLU A 169 10.54 -8.13 -10.39
N MET A 170 9.59 -8.01 -11.32
CA MET A 170 9.81 -8.37 -12.71
C MET A 170 10.67 -7.34 -13.46
N VAL A 171 10.46 -6.05 -13.20
CA VAL A 171 11.11 -4.90 -13.85
C VAL A 171 11.27 -3.72 -12.89
N PRO A 172 12.31 -2.88 -12.97
CA PRO A 172 12.52 -1.73 -12.08
C PRO A 172 11.90 -0.42 -12.63
N THR A 173 10.81 -0.51 -13.37
CA THR A 173 10.20 0.64 -14.07
C THR A 173 8.69 0.64 -13.95
N CYS A 174 8.10 1.83 -13.95
CA CYS A 174 6.66 2.07 -13.90
C CYS A 174 6.24 2.93 -15.10
N PRO A 175 4.94 2.93 -15.48
CA PRO A 175 4.41 3.93 -16.42
C PRO A 175 4.30 5.34 -15.81
N GLN A 176 4.46 5.47 -14.49
CA GLN A 176 4.43 6.71 -13.73
C GLN A 176 5.30 6.60 -12.48
N TYR A 177 5.85 7.71 -11.99
CA TYR A 177 6.61 7.70 -10.74
C TYR A 177 5.92 8.51 -9.64
N CYS A 178 5.60 7.84 -8.54
CA CYS A 178 5.05 8.47 -7.33
C CYS A 178 6.19 9.08 -6.50
N GLY A 179 6.00 10.29 -5.96
CA GLY A 179 6.99 10.91 -5.07
C GLY A 179 7.25 10.14 -3.76
N HIS A 180 6.28 9.33 -3.33
CA HIS A 180 6.33 8.50 -2.12
C HIS A 180 6.68 7.02 -2.41
N CYS A 181 7.41 6.74 -3.50
CA CYS A 181 7.72 5.37 -3.88
C CYS A 181 8.64 4.70 -2.83
N THR A 182 8.15 3.68 -2.11
CA THR A 182 8.96 2.89 -1.16
C THR A 182 10.21 2.31 -1.82
N ARG A 183 10.09 1.86 -3.07
CA ARG A 183 11.20 1.31 -3.88
C ARG A 183 12.00 2.38 -4.61
N MET A 184 12.05 3.61 -4.09
CA MET A 184 12.83 4.69 -4.68
C MET A 184 14.32 4.35 -4.78
N ASP A 185 14.84 3.34 -4.08
CA ASP A 185 16.22 2.91 -4.26
C ASP A 185 16.47 2.26 -5.64
N LEU A 186 15.49 1.51 -6.13
CA LEU A 186 15.62 0.64 -7.31
C LEU A 186 14.82 1.16 -8.53
N VAL A 187 13.63 1.70 -8.30
CA VAL A 187 12.67 2.00 -9.36
C VAL A 187 12.98 3.34 -10.02
N GLY A 188 13.00 3.32 -11.35
CA GLY A 188 13.08 4.50 -12.22
C GLY A 188 14.48 4.96 -12.57
N ASN A 189 14.58 6.19 -13.06
CA ASN A 189 15.87 6.79 -13.41
C ASN A 189 16.50 7.45 -12.18
N SER A 190 17.83 7.57 -12.20
CA SER A 190 18.56 8.34 -11.19
C SER A 190 18.17 9.82 -11.23
N THR A 191 18.07 10.43 -10.06
CA THR A 191 17.86 11.86 -9.87
C THR A 191 19.16 12.52 -9.40
N PRO A 192 19.24 13.86 -9.35
CA PRO A 192 20.40 14.55 -8.78
C PRO A 192 20.71 14.15 -7.32
N THR A 193 19.71 13.68 -6.57
CA THR A 193 19.84 13.33 -5.15
C THR A 193 19.99 11.82 -4.90
N VAL A 194 19.55 10.97 -5.84
CA VAL A 194 19.47 9.51 -5.65
C VAL A 194 19.93 8.77 -6.90
N THR A 195 21.04 8.05 -6.79
CA THR A 195 21.53 7.11 -7.83
C THR A 195 20.88 5.76 -7.64
N LYS A 196 20.03 5.32 -8.57
CA LYS A 196 19.25 4.07 -8.45
C LYS A 196 20.11 2.82 -8.54
N ALA A 197 19.78 1.82 -7.74
CA ALA A 197 20.26 0.45 -7.90
C ALA A 197 19.76 -0.13 -9.24
N LYS A 198 20.41 -1.21 -9.70
CA LYS A 198 20.07 -1.89 -10.96
C LYS A 198 19.99 -3.38 -10.72
N LEU A 199 19.00 -4.00 -11.37
CA LEU A 199 18.96 -5.45 -11.50
C LEU A 199 20.03 -5.85 -12.53
N SER A 200 21.00 -6.65 -12.08
CA SER A 200 22.20 -7.05 -12.82
C SER A 200 21.98 -8.28 -13.70
N LEU A 201 21.06 -9.17 -13.32
CA LEU A 201 20.73 -10.36 -14.10
C LEU A 201 19.88 -10.01 -15.32
N GLN A 202 20.09 -10.76 -16.40
CA GLN A 202 19.19 -10.69 -17.54
C GLN A 202 17.77 -11.08 -17.13
N PRO A 203 16.72 -10.42 -17.65
CA PRO A 203 15.35 -10.64 -17.19
C PRO A 203 14.89 -12.10 -17.28
N ALA A 204 15.22 -12.82 -18.35
CA ALA A 204 14.84 -14.22 -18.52
C ALA A 204 15.53 -15.12 -17.48
N ASP A 205 16.85 -14.99 -17.32
CA ASP A 205 17.62 -15.75 -16.33
C ASP A 205 17.15 -15.46 -14.91
N ARG A 206 16.87 -14.19 -14.61
CA ARG A 206 16.32 -13.80 -13.30
C ARG A 206 15.00 -14.51 -13.05
N GLN A 207 14.05 -14.42 -13.99
CA GLN A 207 12.73 -15.02 -13.87
C GLN A 207 12.78 -16.55 -13.72
N GLU A 208 13.63 -17.23 -14.50
CA GLU A 208 13.79 -18.68 -14.37
C GLU A 208 14.36 -19.05 -12.99
N ARG A 209 15.37 -18.32 -12.51
CA ARG A 209 15.91 -18.54 -11.16
C ARG A 209 14.87 -18.30 -10.06
N MET A 210 13.96 -17.35 -10.25
CA MET A 210 12.83 -17.15 -9.33
C MET A 210 11.92 -18.38 -9.31
N LEU A 211 11.58 -18.92 -10.48
CA LEU A 211 10.75 -20.12 -10.61
C LEU A 211 11.44 -21.35 -10.01
N ASP A 212 12.74 -21.53 -10.25
CA ASP A 212 13.54 -22.62 -9.67
C ASP A 212 13.54 -22.57 -8.14
N TYR A 213 13.71 -21.38 -7.57
CA TYR A 213 13.60 -21.21 -6.12
C TYR A 213 12.23 -21.63 -5.60
N LEU A 214 11.15 -21.23 -6.28
CA LEU A 214 9.78 -21.56 -5.88
C LEU A 214 9.47 -23.05 -6.00
N ARG A 215 9.92 -23.71 -7.07
CA ARG A 215 9.85 -25.17 -7.23
C ARG A 215 10.59 -25.90 -6.11
N ALA A 216 11.72 -25.36 -5.66
CA ALA A 216 12.53 -25.94 -4.58
C ALA A 216 12.02 -25.59 -3.16
N THR A 217 11.06 -24.68 -3.02
CA THR A 217 10.63 -24.13 -1.71
C THR A 217 9.13 -24.35 -1.47
N PRO A 218 8.71 -25.57 -1.08
CA PRO A 218 7.30 -25.93 -1.00
C PRO A 218 6.52 -25.22 0.13
N THR A 219 7.21 -24.49 1.03
CA THR A 219 6.55 -23.67 2.05
C THR A 219 5.92 -22.41 1.46
N VAL A 220 6.35 -21.96 0.27
CA VAL A 220 5.78 -20.82 -0.41
C VAL A 220 4.50 -21.22 -1.12
N ARG A 221 3.44 -20.45 -0.88
CA ARG A 221 2.11 -20.63 -1.48
C ARG A 221 1.51 -19.36 -2.09
N ASP A 222 2.08 -18.19 -1.81
CA ASP A 222 1.54 -16.89 -2.20
C ASP A 222 2.63 -16.04 -2.87
N VAL A 223 2.39 -15.62 -4.11
CA VAL A 223 3.34 -14.84 -4.91
C VAL A 223 2.71 -13.50 -5.29
N VAL A 224 3.36 -12.41 -4.85
CA VAL A 224 3.07 -11.09 -5.40
C VAL A 224 3.96 -10.88 -6.62
N VAL A 225 3.37 -10.83 -7.80
CA VAL A 225 4.06 -10.45 -9.03
C VAL A 225 3.99 -8.94 -9.15
N SER A 226 5.16 -8.30 -9.11
CA SER A 226 5.33 -6.87 -9.01
C SER A 226 6.51 -6.42 -9.88
N GLY A 227 7.12 -5.31 -9.50
CA GLY A 227 8.27 -4.66 -10.08
C GLY A 227 8.21 -3.20 -9.60
N GLY A 228 8.55 -2.29 -10.49
CA GLY A 228 7.93 -0.98 -10.48
C GLY A 228 6.41 -1.12 -10.70
N ASP A 229 6.02 -1.69 -11.85
CA ASP A 229 4.62 -1.93 -12.19
C ASP A 229 4.50 -3.06 -13.24
N VAL A 230 3.60 -4.05 -13.03
CA VAL A 230 3.47 -5.18 -13.97
C VAL A 230 2.97 -4.75 -15.35
N ALA A 231 2.26 -3.63 -15.49
CA ALA A 231 1.85 -3.09 -16.78
C ALA A 231 3.02 -2.56 -17.61
N ASN A 232 4.23 -2.47 -17.05
CA ASN A 232 5.45 -2.15 -17.78
C ASN A 232 6.24 -3.40 -18.20
N VAL A 233 5.76 -4.59 -17.86
CA VAL A 233 6.26 -5.86 -18.39
C VAL A 233 5.56 -6.12 -19.73
N PRO A 234 6.29 -6.48 -20.81
CA PRO A 234 5.64 -6.92 -22.04
C PRO A 234 4.69 -8.08 -21.76
N TRP A 235 3.44 -7.95 -22.19
CA TRP A 235 2.37 -8.89 -21.84
C TRP A 235 2.75 -10.38 -22.01
N PRO A 236 3.33 -10.83 -23.15
CA PRO A 236 3.71 -12.25 -23.32
C PRO A 236 4.67 -12.78 -22.25
N ARG A 237 5.54 -11.92 -21.69
CA ARG A 237 6.45 -12.31 -20.60
C ARG A 237 5.74 -12.42 -19.26
N LEU A 238 4.81 -11.49 -18.98
CA LEU A 238 4.00 -11.55 -17.76
C LEU A 238 3.11 -12.79 -17.77
N GLU A 239 2.43 -13.05 -18.88
CA GLU A 239 1.59 -14.23 -19.09
C GLU A 239 2.39 -15.54 -18.93
N ALA A 240 3.57 -15.65 -19.56
CA ALA A 240 4.42 -16.82 -19.42
C ALA A 240 4.87 -17.05 -17.97
N PHE A 241 5.28 -16.00 -17.26
CA PHE A 241 5.69 -16.12 -15.86
C PHE A 241 4.53 -16.53 -14.94
N VAL A 242 3.36 -15.92 -15.10
CA VAL A 242 2.17 -16.29 -14.30
C VAL A 242 1.72 -17.71 -14.63
N THR A 243 1.76 -18.13 -15.89
CA THR A 243 1.46 -19.50 -16.30
C THR A 243 2.41 -20.49 -15.63
N ALA A 244 3.71 -20.21 -15.63
CA ALA A 244 4.69 -21.06 -14.94
C ALA A 244 4.47 -21.11 -13.42
N LEU A 245 4.04 -20.02 -12.78
CA LEU A 245 3.64 -20.04 -11.36
C LEU A 245 2.43 -20.96 -11.11
N LEU A 246 1.47 -21.01 -12.04
CA LEU A 246 0.27 -21.86 -11.94
C LEU A 246 0.58 -23.36 -12.13
N GLU A 247 1.77 -23.70 -12.62
CA GLU A 247 2.27 -25.08 -12.71
C GLU A 247 2.93 -25.57 -11.41
N ILE A 248 3.24 -24.67 -10.47
CA ILE A 248 3.86 -25.02 -9.19
C ILE A 248 2.76 -25.41 -8.19
N ASP A 249 2.69 -26.70 -7.83
CA ASP A 249 1.62 -27.29 -7.03
C ASP A 249 1.33 -26.59 -5.68
N THR A 250 2.35 -26.00 -5.05
CA THR A 250 2.20 -25.35 -3.75
C THR A 250 1.59 -23.95 -3.83
N ILE A 251 1.58 -23.32 -5.02
CA ILE A 251 1.06 -21.98 -5.22
C ILE A 251 -0.47 -22.01 -5.20
N ARG A 252 -1.06 -21.16 -4.36
CA ARG A 252 -2.51 -21.04 -4.15
C ARG A 252 -3.02 -19.63 -4.34
N ASP A 253 -2.14 -18.64 -4.28
CA ASP A 253 -2.49 -17.23 -4.34
C ASP A 253 -1.46 -16.47 -5.21
N ILE A 254 -1.93 -15.77 -6.24
CA ILE A 254 -1.12 -14.91 -7.12
C ILE A 254 -1.75 -13.52 -7.16
N ARG A 255 -0.93 -12.49 -6.97
CA ARG A 255 -1.37 -11.09 -6.94
C ARG A 255 -0.54 -10.26 -7.91
N LEU A 256 -1.18 -9.65 -8.89
CA LEU A 256 -0.53 -8.74 -9.84
C LEU A 256 -0.59 -7.31 -9.31
N ALA A 257 0.57 -6.69 -9.04
CA ALA A 257 0.64 -5.34 -8.47
C ALA A 257 0.87 -4.27 -9.56
N THR A 258 -0.08 -3.33 -9.70
CA THR A 258 -0.09 -2.33 -10.77
C THR A 258 -0.75 -1.02 -10.31
N LYS A 259 -0.04 0.10 -10.36
CA LYS A 259 -0.68 1.42 -10.29
C LYS A 259 -1.24 1.85 -11.66
N ALA A 260 -0.79 1.21 -12.74
CA ALA A 260 -1.25 1.51 -14.09
C ALA A 260 -2.76 1.32 -14.29
N LEU A 261 -3.46 0.57 -13.43
CA LEU A 261 -4.93 0.54 -13.48
C LEU A 261 -5.54 1.94 -13.27
N ALA A 262 -4.91 2.77 -12.43
CA ALA A 262 -5.30 4.16 -12.23
C ALA A 262 -4.63 5.10 -13.24
N ALA A 263 -3.36 4.86 -13.53
CA ALA A 263 -2.53 5.82 -14.26
C ALA A 263 -2.51 5.65 -15.78
N VAL A 264 -2.80 4.44 -16.28
CA VAL A 264 -2.94 4.14 -17.71
C VAL A 264 -4.01 3.03 -17.87
N PRO A 265 -5.27 3.26 -17.45
CA PRO A 265 -6.35 2.25 -17.50
C PRO A 265 -6.53 1.64 -18.89
N GLN A 266 -6.27 2.42 -19.94
CA GLN A 266 -6.26 2.01 -21.35
C GLN A 266 -5.40 0.76 -21.57
N HIS A 267 -4.31 0.57 -20.80
CA HIS A 267 -3.46 -0.61 -20.92
C HIS A 267 -4.25 -1.91 -20.71
N TRP A 268 -5.13 -1.92 -19.71
CA TRP A 268 -5.93 -3.06 -19.30
C TRP A 268 -7.16 -3.28 -20.17
N LEU A 269 -7.51 -2.32 -21.03
CA LEU A 269 -8.61 -2.41 -21.99
C LEU A 269 -8.15 -2.86 -23.38
N GLN A 270 -6.85 -2.98 -23.62
CA GLN A 270 -6.35 -3.54 -24.87
C GLN A 270 -6.81 -4.99 -25.02
N LEU A 271 -7.36 -5.34 -26.18
CA LEU A 271 -7.88 -6.69 -26.47
C LEU A 271 -6.86 -7.79 -26.13
N LYS A 272 -5.62 -7.66 -26.61
CA LYS A 272 -4.53 -8.63 -26.33
C LYS A 272 -4.23 -8.83 -24.84
N VAL A 273 -4.44 -7.79 -24.02
CA VAL A 273 -4.20 -7.86 -22.57
C VAL A 273 -5.39 -8.54 -21.91
N LEU A 274 -6.62 -8.15 -22.26
CA LEU A 274 -7.84 -8.79 -21.76
C LEU A 274 -7.90 -10.29 -22.11
N ASP A 275 -7.57 -10.65 -23.36
CA ASP A 275 -7.52 -12.04 -23.82
C ASP A 275 -6.53 -12.85 -22.97
N GLY A 276 -5.33 -12.32 -22.75
CA GLY A 276 -4.35 -13.00 -21.91
C GLY A 276 -4.77 -13.07 -20.43
N VAL A 277 -5.36 -12.00 -19.88
CA VAL A 277 -5.91 -12.01 -18.51
C VAL A 277 -6.98 -13.10 -18.39
N TYR A 278 -7.85 -13.22 -19.40
CA TYR A 278 -8.85 -14.27 -19.48
C TYR A 278 -8.20 -15.66 -19.45
N GLN A 279 -7.16 -15.92 -20.25
CA GLN A 279 -6.47 -17.22 -20.26
C GLN A 279 -5.88 -17.57 -18.89
N ILE A 280 -5.09 -16.68 -18.28
CA ILE A 280 -4.44 -16.96 -16.99
C ILE A 280 -5.45 -17.07 -15.85
N ALA A 281 -6.56 -16.32 -15.90
CA ALA A 281 -7.61 -16.38 -14.89
C ALA A 281 -8.39 -17.69 -14.96
N HIS A 282 -8.70 -18.17 -16.17
CA HIS A 282 -9.37 -19.46 -16.36
C HIS A 282 -8.48 -20.63 -15.94
N LEU A 283 -7.19 -20.57 -16.29
CA LEU A 283 -6.20 -21.55 -15.82
C LEU A 283 -6.07 -21.55 -14.30
N ALA A 284 -5.96 -20.37 -13.69
CA ALA A 284 -5.90 -20.22 -12.24
C ALA A 284 -7.13 -20.85 -11.57
N ARG A 285 -8.33 -20.57 -12.08
CA ARG A 285 -9.59 -21.16 -11.58
C ARG A 285 -9.59 -22.68 -11.71
N ALA A 286 -9.18 -23.23 -12.85
CA ALA A 286 -9.09 -24.68 -13.07
C ALA A 286 -8.11 -25.37 -12.11
N ARG A 287 -7.03 -24.67 -11.72
CA ARG A 287 -6.04 -25.12 -10.73
C ARG A 287 -6.43 -24.82 -9.27
N GLY A 288 -7.55 -24.13 -9.04
CA GLY A 288 -7.97 -23.69 -7.71
C GLY A 288 -7.04 -22.65 -7.07
N VAL A 289 -6.39 -21.83 -7.89
CA VAL A 289 -5.50 -20.73 -7.50
C VAL A 289 -6.27 -19.41 -7.55
N ASN A 290 -6.12 -18.59 -6.52
CA ASN A 290 -6.68 -17.25 -6.47
C ASN A 290 -5.79 -16.29 -7.25
N LEU A 291 -6.29 -15.73 -8.35
CA LEU A 291 -5.62 -14.67 -9.08
C LEU A 291 -6.36 -13.34 -8.89
N ALA A 292 -5.63 -12.33 -8.40
CA ALA A 292 -6.16 -10.99 -8.15
C ALA A 292 -5.23 -9.89 -8.67
N VAL A 293 -5.79 -8.71 -8.92
CA VAL A 293 -5.02 -7.49 -9.18
C VAL A 293 -5.05 -6.60 -7.93
N HIS A 294 -3.89 -6.09 -7.56
CA HIS A 294 -3.72 -5.07 -6.55
C HIS A 294 -3.37 -3.73 -7.22
N THR A 295 -4.31 -2.79 -7.19
CA THR A 295 -4.12 -1.41 -7.64
C THR A 295 -3.61 -0.50 -6.52
N HIS A 296 -3.23 0.72 -6.87
CA HIS A 296 -2.65 1.69 -5.95
C HIS A 296 -3.19 3.11 -6.20
N ILE A 297 -4.32 3.43 -5.56
CA ILE A 297 -5.05 4.70 -5.64
C ILE A 297 -5.05 5.34 -4.26
N ASN A 298 -4.66 6.62 -4.20
CA ASN A 298 -4.56 7.38 -2.95
C ASN A 298 -5.59 8.51 -2.84
N HIS A 299 -6.31 8.86 -3.92
CA HIS A 299 -7.29 9.93 -3.86
C HIS A 299 -8.46 9.67 -4.81
N VAL A 300 -9.66 10.11 -4.42
CA VAL A 300 -10.92 9.86 -5.16
C VAL A 300 -10.89 10.41 -6.58
N GLN A 301 -10.19 11.52 -6.82
CA GLN A 301 -10.01 12.11 -8.16
C GLN A 301 -9.37 11.15 -9.18
N SER A 302 -8.57 10.18 -8.72
CA SER A 302 -7.94 9.18 -9.60
C SER A 302 -8.86 7.99 -9.90
N VAL A 303 -10.08 7.94 -9.35
CA VAL A 303 -11.10 6.95 -9.67
C VAL A 303 -12.00 7.52 -10.77
N THR A 304 -11.58 7.39 -12.03
CA THR A 304 -12.36 7.90 -13.18
C THR A 304 -13.30 6.82 -13.72
N PRO A 305 -14.32 7.17 -14.55
CA PRO A 305 -15.12 6.20 -15.28
C PRO A 305 -14.28 5.18 -16.06
N LEU A 306 -13.17 5.61 -16.66
CA LEU A 306 -12.26 4.74 -17.41
C LEU A 306 -11.49 3.75 -16.50
N VAL A 307 -11.14 4.17 -15.28
CA VAL A 307 -10.56 3.26 -14.26
C VAL A 307 -11.59 2.22 -13.82
N ALA A 308 -12.85 2.63 -13.61
CA ALA A 308 -13.95 1.72 -13.29
C ALA A 308 -14.27 0.75 -14.44
N GLU A 309 -14.23 1.21 -15.69
CA GLU A 309 -14.34 0.36 -16.89
C GLU A 309 -13.23 -0.69 -16.94
N ALA A 310 -11.96 -0.28 -16.75
CA ALA A 310 -10.83 -1.20 -16.74
C ALA A 310 -10.92 -2.22 -15.59
N ALA A 311 -11.29 -1.80 -14.38
CA ALA A 311 -11.45 -2.69 -13.24
C ALA A 311 -12.55 -3.74 -13.49
N ARG A 312 -13.71 -3.33 -14.02
CA ARG A 312 -14.80 -4.24 -14.39
C ARG A 312 -14.39 -5.20 -15.49
N ALA A 313 -13.73 -4.73 -16.55
CA ALA A 313 -13.24 -5.59 -17.63
C ALA A 313 -12.29 -6.69 -17.13
N LEU A 314 -11.44 -6.37 -16.14
CA LEU A 314 -10.56 -7.36 -15.51
C LEU A 314 -11.32 -8.40 -14.66
N LEU A 315 -12.36 -7.98 -13.95
CA LEU A 315 -13.25 -8.88 -13.22
C LEU A 315 -14.03 -9.78 -14.19
N ASP A 316 -14.57 -9.21 -15.26
CA ASP A 316 -15.33 -9.91 -16.30
C ASP A 316 -14.46 -10.91 -17.07
N ALA A 317 -13.17 -10.62 -17.26
CA ALA A 317 -12.19 -11.56 -17.80
C ALA A 317 -11.95 -12.77 -16.86
N GLY A 318 -12.43 -12.72 -15.62
CA GLY A 318 -12.45 -13.84 -14.69
C GLY A 318 -11.47 -13.73 -13.53
N LEU A 319 -10.83 -12.57 -13.31
CA LEU A 319 -10.07 -12.33 -12.09
C LEU A 319 -10.98 -12.48 -10.86
N ARG A 320 -10.41 -13.00 -9.76
CA ARG A 320 -11.16 -13.17 -8.53
C ARG A 320 -11.52 -11.83 -7.88
N ASP A 321 -10.55 -10.91 -7.82
CA ASP A 321 -10.69 -9.63 -7.15
C ASP A 321 -9.81 -8.56 -7.80
N VAL A 322 -10.28 -7.31 -7.77
CA VAL A 322 -9.47 -6.10 -7.93
C VAL A 322 -9.47 -5.37 -6.59
N ARG A 323 -8.29 -5.13 -6.01
CA ARG A 323 -8.15 -4.59 -4.65
C ARG A 323 -7.25 -3.38 -4.64
N ASN A 324 -7.54 -2.38 -3.81
CA ASN A 324 -6.72 -1.19 -3.66
C ASN A 324 -5.77 -1.30 -2.45
N GLN A 325 -4.49 -1.07 -2.69
CA GLN A 325 -3.47 -0.82 -1.69
C GLN A 325 -3.05 0.66 -1.79
N GLY A 326 -3.51 1.53 -0.90
CA GLY A 326 -3.11 2.93 -0.84
C GLY A 326 -2.03 3.20 0.20
N VAL A 327 -1.55 4.44 0.26
CA VAL A 327 -0.70 4.97 1.33
C VAL A 327 -1.44 6.15 1.96
N LEU A 328 -1.44 6.24 3.28
CA LEU A 328 -1.89 7.40 4.05
C LEU A 328 -0.87 8.52 3.87
N LEU A 329 -1.31 9.62 3.25
CA LEU A 329 -0.48 10.77 2.94
C LEU A 329 -1.18 12.03 3.46
N ARG A 330 -0.48 12.78 4.32
CA ARG A 330 -0.93 14.08 4.84
C ARG A 330 -1.17 15.06 3.69
N GLY A 331 -2.34 15.69 3.69
CA GLY A 331 -2.80 16.58 2.62
C GLY A 331 -3.27 15.84 1.35
N VAL A 332 -3.52 14.53 1.43
CA VAL A 332 -4.07 13.74 0.31
C VAL A 332 -5.28 12.92 0.76
N ASN A 333 -5.11 12.03 1.74
CA ASN A 333 -6.16 11.10 2.17
C ASN A 333 -6.11 10.73 3.66
N ALA A 334 -5.30 11.44 4.45
CA ALA A 334 -5.13 11.20 5.87
C ALA A 334 -6.20 11.88 6.74
N THR A 335 -7.43 11.97 6.25
CA THR A 335 -8.61 12.45 6.99
C THR A 335 -9.75 11.45 6.81
N ALA A 336 -10.69 11.38 7.77
CA ALA A 336 -11.83 10.47 7.67
C ALA A 336 -12.65 10.73 6.40
N THR A 337 -12.92 12.01 6.08
CA THR A 337 -13.67 12.40 4.89
C THR A 337 -12.99 11.96 3.59
N ASP A 338 -11.71 12.29 3.41
CA ASP A 338 -11.00 11.97 2.16
C ASP A 338 -10.85 10.46 1.96
N LEU A 339 -10.58 9.73 3.04
CA LEU A 339 -10.42 8.29 3.01
C LEU A 339 -11.76 7.59 2.75
N LEU A 340 -12.85 8.02 3.38
CA LEU A 340 -14.19 7.48 3.14
C LEU A 340 -14.67 7.78 1.72
N ASP A 341 -14.51 9.01 1.24
CA ASP A 341 -14.86 9.38 -0.15
C ASP A 341 -14.11 8.49 -1.16
N LEU A 342 -12.81 8.25 -0.94
CA LEU A 342 -12.03 7.32 -1.75
C LEU A 342 -12.57 5.89 -1.65
N CYS A 343 -12.83 5.38 -0.44
CA CYS A 343 -13.30 4.01 -0.25
C CYS A 343 -14.67 3.76 -0.86
N PHE A 344 -15.61 4.71 -0.74
CA PHE A 344 -16.92 4.62 -1.37
C PHE A 344 -16.83 4.67 -2.89
N ALA A 345 -15.98 5.51 -3.48
CA ALA A 345 -15.77 5.52 -4.92
C ALA A 345 -15.15 4.21 -5.44
N LEU A 346 -14.14 3.69 -4.74
CA LEU A 346 -13.51 2.40 -5.07
C LEU A 346 -14.53 1.26 -5.03
N GLN A 347 -15.21 1.09 -3.90
CA GLN A 347 -16.11 -0.05 -3.67
C GLN A 347 -17.43 0.07 -4.44
N GLY A 348 -18.04 1.25 -4.43
CA GLY A 348 -19.40 1.48 -4.91
C GLY A 348 -19.48 1.76 -6.41
N GLU A 349 -18.49 2.45 -6.97
CA GLU A 349 -18.56 2.90 -8.37
C GLU A 349 -17.54 2.21 -9.30
N ALA A 350 -16.43 1.69 -8.76
CA ALA A 350 -15.36 1.06 -9.57
C ALA A 350 -15.23 -0.45 -9.38
N ASN A 351 -15.98 -1.07 -8.47
CA ASN A 351 -15.84 -2.48 -8.07
C ASN A 351 -14.41 -2.85 -7.63
N ILE A 352 -13.73 -1.93 -6.95
CA ILE A 352 -12.39 -2.12 -6.40
C ILE A 352 -12.49 -2.21 -4.88
N LEU A 353 -12.04 -3.32 -4.30
CA LEU A 353 -12.08 -3.53 -2.85
C LEU A 353 -11.04 -2.66 -2.13
N PRO A 354 -11.41 -1.75 -1.20
CA PRO A 354 -10.45 -1.04 -0.36
C PRO A 354 -9.78 -2.03 0.61
N TYR A 355 -8.52 -2.39 0.36
CA TYR A 355 -7.85 -3.49 1.05
C TYR A 355 -6.91 -3.02 2.16
N TYR A 356 -5.87 -2.26 1.78
CA TYR A 356 -4.90 -1.71 2.72
C TYR A 356 -4.65 -0.23 2.45
N PHE A 357 -4.44 0.53 3.52
CA PHE A 357 -3.72 1.79 3.44
C PHE A 357 -2.50 1.73 4.36
N TYR A 358 -1.32 1.89 3.77
CA TYR A 358 -0.04 1.87 4.46
C TYR A 358 0.23 3.23 5.11
N MET A 359 0.76 3.27 6.32
CA MET A 359 1.52 4.44 6.76
C MET A 359 2.66 4.67 5.77
N CYS A 360 2.91 5.92 5.38
CA CYS A 360 4.01 6.24 4.47
C CYS A 360 5.36 5.82 5.08
N ASP A 361 6.11 5.02 4.32
CA ASP A 361 7.39 4.47 4.76
C ASP A 361 8.41 5.58 4.99
N MET A 362 9.37 5.31 5.87
CA MET A 362 10.42 6.25 6.25
C MET A 362 11.53 6.30 5.18
N ILE A 363 11.19 6.76 3.98
CA ILE A 363 12.13 6.99 2.87
C ILE A 363 12.62 8.46 2.87
N PRO A 364 13.77 8.75 2.25
CA PRO A 364 14.27 10.12 2.15
C PRO A 364 13.27 11.09 1.53
N ASN A 365 13.24 12.31 2.06
CA ASN A 365 12.46 13.46 1.59
C ASN A 365 10.92 13.29 1.62
N ALA A 366 10.40 12.26 2.31
CA ALA A 366 8.96 11.95 2.36
C ALA A 366 8.24 12.42 3.63
N GLU A 367 8.93 13.08 4.57
CA GLU A 367 8.38 13.34 5.92
C GLU A 367 7.06 14.11 5.91
N HIS A 368 6.94 15.13 5.06
CA HIS A 368 5.73 15.95 4.86
C HIS A 368 4.45 15.19 4.45
N TRP A 369 4.57 13.93 4.00
CA TRP A 369 3.41 13.06 3.76
C TRP A 369 3.11 12.13 4.92
N ARG A 370 4.08 11.86 5.79
CA ARG A 370 3.94 10.85 6.83
C ARG A 370 2.97 11.32 7.92
N VAL A 371 2.35 10.34 8.56
CA VAL A 371 1.46 10.52 9.72
C VAL A 371 2.03 9.76 10.90
N ALA A 372 1.78 10.26 12.10
CA ALA A 372 2.13 9.56 13.34
C ALA A 372 1.24 8.33 13.52
N LEU A 373 1.73 7.35 14.28
CA LEU A 373 0.96 6.13 14.57
C LEU A 373 -0.38 6.44 15.26
N TRP A 374 -0.41 7.38 16.21
CA TRP A 374 -1.66 7.76 16.89
C TRP A 374 -2.69 8.35 15.93
N GLU A 375 -2.26 9.14 14.92
CA GLU A 375 -3.15 9.72 13.90
C GLU A 375 -3.77 8.59 13.06
N ALA A 376 -2.96 7.59 12.67
CA ALA A 376 -3.46 6.43 11.93
C ALA A 376 -4.41 5.55 12.76
N GLN A 377 -4.15 5.36 14.06
CA GLN A 377 -5.06 4.63 14.97
C GLN A 377 -6.40 5.36 15.14
N GLN A 378 -6.35 6.69 15.28
CA GLN A 378 -7.55 7.51 15.34
C GLN A 378 -8.33 7.43 14.02
N LEU A 379 -7.67 7.61 12.88
CA LEU A 379 -8.30 7.52 11.56
C LEU A 379 -8.95 6.15 11.32
N GLN A 380 -8.31 5.05 11.72
CA GLN A 380 -8.92 3.72 11.63
C GLN A 380 -10.23 3.68 12.41
N SER A 381 -10.29 4.31 13.59
CA SER A 381 -11.48 4.35 14.46
C SER A 381 -12.58 5.23 13.87
N GLU A 382 -12.21 6.38 13.29
CA GLU A 382 -13.14 7.33 12.65
C GLU A 382 -13.85 6.75 11.43
N ILE A 383 -13.23 5.84 10.67
CA ILE A 383 -13.87 5.24 9.49
C ILE A 383 -14.70 3.98 9.81
N MET A 384 -14.61 3.42 11.03
CA MET A 384 -15.36 2.22 11.40
C MET A 384 -16.86 2.52 11.48
N GLY A 385 -17.67 1.61 10.93
CA GLY A 385 -19.13 1.72 10.93
C GLY A 385 -19.73 2.30 9.64
N TYR A 386 -18.94 2.99 8.81
CA TYR A 386 -19.43 3.58 7.55
C TYR A 386 -19.44 2.59 6.37
N LEU A 387 -18.44 1.72 6.28
CA LEU A 387 -18.30 0.72 5.21
C LEU A 387 -18.74 -0.67 5.71
N PRO A 388 -19.22 -1.56 4.82
CA PRO A 388 -19.44 -2.95 5.18
C PRO A 388 -18.11 -3.60 5.57
N GLY A 389 -18.10 -4.48 6.56
CA GLY A 389 -16.86 -4.96 7.19
C GLY A 389 -15.84 -5.62 6.26
N PHE A 390 -16.26 -6.16 5.11
CA PHE A 390 -15.34 -6.70 4.10
C PHE A 390 -14.63 -5.61 3.26
N ALA A 391 -15.22 -4.41 3.15
CA ALA A 391 -14.72 -3.27 2.41
C ALA A 391 -14.15 -2.15 3.30
N THR A 392 -14.25 -2.28 4.63
CA THR A 392 -13.52 -1.42 5.57
C THR A 392 -12.02 -1.72 5.45
N PRO A 393 -11.20 -0.79 4.96
CA PRO A 393 -9.79 -1.06 4.75
C PRO A 393 -9.07 -1.18 6.09
N ARG A 394 -7.96 -1.92 6.07
CA ARG A 394 -7.04 -2.01 7.21
C ARG A 394 -5.95 -0.97 7.08
N LEU A 395 -5.74 -0.16 8.11
CA LEU A 395 -4.60 0.73 8.22
C LEU A 395 -3.41 -0.05 8.79
N VAL A 396 -2.27 0.00 8.09
CA VAL A 396 -1.11 -0.84 8.39
C VAL A 396 0.20 -0.05 8.42
N CYS A 397 1.09 -0.42 9.32
CA CYS A 397 2.49 0.00 9.35
C CYS A 397 3.36 -1.14 8.81
N ASP A 398 4.20 -0.89 7.80
CA ASP A 398 5.19 -1.89 7.35
C ASP A 398 6.50 -1.68 8.12
N VAL A 399 6.64 -2.39 9.24
CA VAL A 399 7.76 -2.16 10.17
C VAL A 399 9.00 -2.89 9.67
N PRO A 400 10.18 -2.24 9.54
CA PRO A 400 11.41 -2.87 9.08
C PRO A 400 11.73 -4.17 9.85
N PHE A 401 12.19 -5.21 9.15
CA PHE A 401 12.46 -6.57 9.68
C PHE A 401 11.28 -7.36 10.29
N VAL A 402 10.18 -6.69 10.61
CA VAL A 402 8.95 -7.27 11.15
C VAL A 402 8.00 -7.59 10.01
N GLY A 403 7.55 -6.59 9.26
CA GLY A 403 6.54 -6.68 8.23
C GLY A 403 5.30 -5.88 8.59
N LYS A 404 4.33 -5.93 7.67
CA LYS A 404 2.99 -5.35 7.81
C LYS A 404 2.32 -5.75 9.12
N ARG A 405 1.99 -4.76 9.95
CA ARG A 405 1.21 -4.86 11.18
C ARG A 405 0.04 -3.89 11.11
N TRP A 406 -1.10 -4.25 11.68
CA TRP A 406 -2.18 -3.29 11.82
C TRP A 406 -1.76 -2.23 12.82
N VAL A 407 -2.20 -0.98 12.64
CA VAL A 407 -1.75 0.14 13.48
C VAL A 407 -2.06 -0.05 14.98
N HIS A 408 -3.04 -0.89 15.33
CA HIS A 408 -3.37 -1.23 16.72
C HIS A 408 -2.58 -2.43 17.30
N GLN A 409 -1.69 -3.07 16.54
CA GLN A 409 -0.85 -4.19 17.01
C GLN A 409 0.49 -3.74 17.59
N VAL A 410 0.63 -2.46 17.92
CA VAL A 410 1.80 -1.91 18.60
C VAL A 410 1.89 -2.47 20.04
N ILE A 411 3.09 -2.77 20.52
CA ILE A 411 3.30 -3.29 21.88
C ILE A 411 3.40 -2.13 22.88
N TYR A 412 4.22 -1.14 22.54
CA TYR A 412 4.49 0.02 23.37
C TYR A 412 4.71 1.24 22.49
N TYR A 413 4.30 2.41 22.98
CA TYR A 413 4.38 3.64 22.22
C TYR A 413 4.68 4.85 23.11
N ASP A 414 5.88 5.40 22.95
CA ASP A 414 6.27 6.68 23.52
C ASP A 414 5.76 7.81 22.60
N ARG A 415 4.60 8.39 22.94
CA ARG A 415 3.99 9.49 22.17
C ARG A 415 4.73 10.82 22.30
N ILE A 416 5.59 10.98 23.32
CA ILE A 416 6.38 12.20 23.46
C ILE A 416 7.52 12.17 22.45
N ARG A 417 8.23 11.04 22.34
CA ARG A 417 9.35 10.88 21.42
C ARG A 417 8.96 10.38 20.04
N GLY A 418 7.72 9.90 19.87
CA GLY A 418 7.26 9.32 18.61
C GLY A 418 7.88 7.97 18.30
N ILE A 419 8.12 7.14 19.32
CA ILE A 419 8.79 5.84 19.14
C ILE A 419 7.81 4.72 19.48
N SER A 420 7.35 4.03 18.45
CA SER A 420 6.49 2.86 18.54
C SER A 420 7.30 1.57 18.45
N HIS A 421 6.87 0.53 19.16
CA HIS A 421 7.63 -0.71 19.34
C HIS A 421 6.78 -1.91 18.92
N TRP A 422 7.36 -2.77 18.08
CA TRP A 422 6.64 -3.83 17.36
C TRP A 422 7.35 -5.16 17.46
N SER A 423 6.62 -6.27 17.32
CA SER A 423 7.18 -7.62 17.30
C SER A 423 6.65 -8.46 16.13
N LYS A 424 7.28 -9.62 15.96
CA LYS A 424 6.89 -10.64 14.98
C LYS A 424 6.73 -12.01 15.63
N ASN A 425 5.81 -12.77 15.09
CA ASN A 425 5.49 -14.14 15.50
C ASN A 425 6.00 -15.19 14.49
N TYR A 426 6.93 -14.80 13.62
CA TYR A 426 7.56 -15.68 12.63
C TYR A 426 9.02 -15.27 12.43
N ARG A 427 9.82 -16.25 11.97
CA ARG A 427 11.21 -16.05 11.60
C ARG A 427 11.32 -15.74 10.11
N THR A 428 12.37 -15.02 9.73
CA THR A 428 12.73 -14.69 8.35
C THR A 428 14.08 -15.34 8.02
N GLY A 429 14.48 -15.33 6.74
CA GLY A 429 15.80 -15.81 6.33
C GLY A 429 16.96 -15.07 7.03
N LEU A 430 16.74 -13.82 7.43
CA LEU A 430 17.73 -13.00 8.14
C LEU A 430 17.94 -13.42 9.61
N ASP A 431 16.97 -14.09 10.23
CA ASP A 431 17.07 -14.46 11.64
C ASP A 431 18.02 -15.65 11.87
N GLY A 432 18.35 -16.43 10.84
CA GLY A 432 19.32 -17.53 10.90
C GLY A 432 19.10 -18.47 12.09
N THR A 433 20.07 -18.55 13.01
CA THR A 433 20.02 -19.36 14.24
C THR A 433 19.71 -18.54 15.50
N ASP A 434 19.31 -17.26 15.36
CA ASP A 434 18.96 -16.41 16.51
C ASP A 434 17.72 -16.98 17.22
N ILE A 435 17.92 -17.43 18.46
CA ILE A 435 16.89 -18.03 19.31
C ILE A 435 15.92 -16.98 19.87
N ASP A 436 16.37 -15.73 19.95
CA ASP A 436 15.62 -14.60 20.52
C ASP A 436 14.93 -13.75 19.43
N ALA A 437 15.02 -14.16 18.16
CA ALA A 437 14.42 -13.43 17.04
C ALA A 437 12.92 -13.13 17.21
N LEU A 438 12.18 -14.00 17.91
CA LEU A 438 10.74 -13.82 18.18
C LEU A 438 10.46 -12.94 19.41
N ASN A 439 11.44 -12.76 20.29
CA ASN A 439 11.32 -11.93 21.49
C ASN A 439 11.80 -10.49 21.25
N ARG A 440 12.50 -10.23 20.14
CA ARG A 440 12.99 -8.89 19.79
C ARG A 440 11.84 -7.94 19.47
N VAL A 441 12.05 -6.69 19.89
CA VAL A 441 11.15 -5.57 19.62
C VAL A 441 11.87 -4.59 18.67
N TYR A 442 11.13 -4.07 17.70
CA TYR A 442 11.65 -3.23 16.63
C TYR A 442 11.00 -1.84 16.73
N PRO A 443 11.79 -0.76 16.76
CA PRO A 443 11.24 0.60 16.79
C PRO A 443 10.74 1.02 15.41
N TYR A 444 9.74 1.89 15.40
CA TYR A 444 9.32 2.69 14.25
C TYR A 444 9.01 4.11 14.72
N TYR A 445 9.40 5.10 13.91
CA TYR A 445 9.48 6.49 14.33
C TYR A 445 8.40 7.33 13.64
N ASP A 446 7.71 8.18 14.39
CA ASP A 446 6.77 9.15 13.84
C ASP A 446 7.48 10.36 13.22
N PRO A 447 6.79 11.15 12.40
CA PRO A 447 7.30 12.43 11.91
C PRO A 447 7.64 13.39 13.05
N ILE A 448 8.82 14.02 13.00
CA ILE A 448 9.28 14.87 14.12
C ILE A 448 8.36 16.08 14.33
N ASP A 449 7.86 16.68 13.26
CA ASP A 449 6.93 17.82 13.27
C ASP A 449 5.59 17.49 13.98
N SER A 450 5.17 16.22 13.96
CA SER A 450 3.96 15.75 14.63
C SER A 450 4.10 15.60 16.16
N LEU A 451 5.31 15.70 16.70
CA LEU A 451 5.59 15.47 18.12
C LEU A 451 5.29 16.71 18.97
N PRO A 452 4.98 16.55 20.27
CA PRO A 452 4.90 17.69 21.18
C PRO A 452 6.27 18.40 21.30
N PRO A 453 6.32 19.66 21.76
CA PRO A 453 7.56 20.44 21.84
C PRO A 453 8.71 19.74 22.59
N ALA A 454 8.40 18.98 23.64
CA ALA A 454 9.40 18.20 24.38
C ALA A 454 10.04 17.09 23.51
N GLY A 455 9.27 16.45 22.64
CA GLY A 455 9.75 15.46 21.67
C GLY A 455 10.61 16.07 20.59
N GLN A 456 10.15 17.16 20.00
CA GLN A 456 10.92 17.92 19.00
C GLN A 456 12.27 18.38 19.57
N ALA A 457 12.27 18.94 20.79
CA ALA A 457 13.50 19.35 21.48
C ALA A 457 14.43 18.17 21.76
N TRP A 458 13.89 16.99 22.06
CA TRP A 458 14.68 15.76 22.27
C TRP A 458 15.40 15.34 20.98
N TRP A 459 14.69 15.26 19.85
CA TRP A 459 15.30 14.94 18.54
C TRP A 459 16.32 15.98 18.10
N GLN A 460 16.01 17.27 18.29
CA GLN A 460 16.97 18.35 18.04
C GLN A 460 18.22 18.22 18.91
N LYS A 461 18.10 17.89 20.19
CA LYS A 461 19.27 17.71 21.06
C LYS A 461 20.17 16.56 20.62
N ILE A 462 19.59 15.48 20.09
CA ILE A 462 20.34 14.29 19.67
C ILE A 462 21.03 14.52 18.33
N TYR A 463 20.32 15.12 17.37
CA TYR A 463 20.78 15.19 15.97
C TYR A 463 21.21 16.58 15.50
N ASN A 464 20.94 17.65 16.25
CA ASN A 464 21.26 19.03 15.88
C ASN A 464 22.50 19.59 16.64
N ARG A 465 23.51 18.74 16.91
CA ARG A 465 24.81 19.22 17.42
C ARG A 465 25.56 19.97 16.30
N PRO A 466 26.13 21.16 16.57
CA PRO A 466 26.96 21.86 15.60
C PRO A 466 28.20 21.00 15.28
N GLY A 467 28.31 20.52 14.05
CA GLY A 467 29.42 19.68 13.57
C GLY A 467 29.02 18.37 12.89
N ALA A 468 27.74 17.96 12.92
CA ALA A 468 27.26 16.82 12.14
C ALA A 468 26.88 17.27 10.71
N THR A 469 27.88 17.39 9.83
CA THR A 469 27.61 17.34 8.38
C THR A 469 26.87 16.04 8.10
N ALA A 470 25.68 16.12 7.48
CA ALA A 470 25.03 14.97 6.87
C ALA A 470 26.09 14.18 6.10
N ARG A 471 26.35 12.94 6.51
CA ARG A 471 27.31 12.10 5.78
C ARG A 471 26.80 12.01 4.34
N PRO A 472 27.59 12.42 3.33
CA PRO A 472 27.21 12.14 1.96
C PRO A 472 27.15 10.61 1.82
N GLY A 473 26.06 10.10 1.26
CA GLY A 473 25.93 8.68 0.95
C GLY A 473 27.11 8.24 0.08
N GLY A 474 28.05 7.53 0.69
CA GLY A 474 29.24 7.00 0.03
C GLY A 474 28.96 5.61 -0.53
N HIS A 475 29.10 5.47 -1.84
CA HIS A 475 29.23 4.19 -2.53
C HIS A 475 30.54 3.48 -2.19
N GLY A 476 30.51 2.14 -2.16
CA GLY A 476 31.67 1.26 -2.36
C GLY A 476 31.20 -0.19 -2.62
N PRO A 477 31.73 -0.90 -3.64
CA PRO A 477 31.24 -2.22 -4.04
C PRO A 477 31.92 -3.40 -3.31
N GLN A 478 31.16 -4.49 -3.16
CA GLN A 478 31.50 -5.92 -2.99
C GLN A 478 32.55 -6.38 -1.95
N ALA A 479 32.04 -7.23 -1.04
CA ALA A 479 32.60 -8.48 -0.51
C ALA A 479 34.06 -8.51 0.02
N SER A 480 34.20 -8.65 1.34
CA SER A 480 34.93 -9.77 1.99
C SER A 480 34.88 -9.66 3.53
N ASN A 481 34.76 -10.83 4.16
CA ASN A 481 34.86 -11.14 5.60
C ASN A 481 35.36 -10.03 6.54
N VAL A 482 34.57 -9.65 7.54
CA VAL A 482 35.06 -9.37 8.91
C VAL A 482 33.95 -9.58 9.94
N ASP A 483 34.23 -10.48 10.88
CA ASP A 483 34.04 -10.40 12.34
C ASP A 483 32.90 -9.55 12.93
N ARG A 484 32.09 -10.19 13.79
CA ARG A 484 30.97 -9.57 14.52
C ARG A 484 31.48 -8.81 15.74
N GLY A 485 31.62 -7.50 15.62
CA GLY A 485 31.73 -6.57 16.76
C GLY A 485 30.41 -5.86 17.00
N ALA A 486 29.70 -6.22 18.06
CA ALA A 486 28.50 -5.53 18.55
C ALA A 486 28.84 -4.08 18.92
N GLN A 487 28.11 -3.12 18.36
CA GLN A 487 28.11 -1.73 18.84
C GLN A 487 26.91 -1.55 19.76
N ASP A 488 27.20 -1.44 21.05
CA ASP A 488 26.24 -1.18 22.12
C ASP A 488 25.63 0.22 21.99
N LEU A 489 24.31 0.28 21.82
CA LEU A 489 23.50 1.43 22.21
C LEU A 489 22.78 1.08 23.52
N PRO A 490 22.67 2.03 24.47
CA PRO A 490 22.15 1.73 25.80
C PRO A 490 20.67 1.38 25.73
N SER A 491 20.33 0.18 26.22
CA SER A 491 18.96 -0.26 26.45
C SER A 491 18.33 0.58 27.56
N PRO A 492 17.13 1.17 27.40
CA PRO A 492 16.45 1.80 28.52
C PRO A 492 15.85 0.70 29.41
N SER A 493 16.39 0.58 30.62
CA SER A 493 15.82 -0.20 31.71
C SER A 493 14.43 0.35 32.08
N MET A 494 13.44 -0.55 32.15
CA MET A 494 12.11 -0.28 32.72
C MET A 494 12.24 0.28 34.15
N PRO A 495 11.54 1.36 34.52
CA PRO A 495 11.53 1.80 35.91
C PRO A 495 10.60 0.90 36.73
N THR A 496 11.18 0.21 37.72
CA THR A 496 10.46 -0.40 38.84
C THR A 496 10.02 0.69 39.82
N GLU A 497 8.81 0.51 40.34
CA GLU A 497 8.04 1.43 41.19
C GLU A 497 8.77 1.96 42.43
N GLY A 498 8.42 3.20 42.80
CA GLY A 498 8.69 3.80 44.09
C GLY A 498 7.68 4.94 44.32
N ALA A 499 6.47 4.60 44.76
CA ALA A 499 5.49 5.57 45.25
C ALA A 499 4.97 5.10 46.60
N GLU A 500 5.20 5.95 47.61
CA GLU A 500 4.78 5.78 49.00
C GLU A 500 3.26 5.70 49.13
N VAL A 501 2.78 4.72 49.91
CA VAL A 501 1.37 4.53 50.25
C VAL A 501 1.09 5.23 51.57
N ALA A 502 0.17 6.20 51.56
CA ALA A 502 -0.48 6.71 52.75
C ALA A 502 -1.58 5.74 53.21
N ALA A 503 -1.57 5.40 54.49
CA ALA A 503 -2.42 4.40 55.12
C ALA A 503 -3.78 4.95 55.61
N ALA A 504 -4.84 4.13 55.48
CA ALA A 504 -5.90 3.81 56.46
C ALA A 504 -7.14 3.16 55.78
N PRO A 505 -8.03 2.45 56.49
CA PRO A 505 -7.80 1.27 57.33
C PRO A 505 -8.68 0.06 56.93
N ASP A 506 -8.41 -1.06 57.60
CA ASP A 506 -8.98 -2.41 57.46
C ASP A 506 -10.50 -2.56 57.26
N ALA A 507 -10.85 -3.47 56.35
CA ALA A 507 -12.03 -4.32 56.47
C ALA A 507 -11.71 -5.73 55.92
N SER A 508 -11.56 -6.67 56.85
CA SER A 508 -11.31 -8.10 56.63
C SER A 508 -12.48 -8.81 55.95
N GLY A 509 -12.20 -9.66 54.94
CA GLY A 509 -13.19 -10.61 54.40
C GLY A 509 -12.76 -11.34 53.12
N SER A 510 -12.10 -12.50 53.30
CA SER A 510 -12.16 -13.71 52.45
C SER A 510 -12.25 -13.58 50.91
N SER A 511 -11.19 -13.98 50.20
CA SER A 511 -11.29 -14.47 48.81
C SER A 511 -10.23 -15.53 48.52
N GLU A 512 -10.47 -16.74 49.03
CA GLU A 512 -9.82 -17.97 48.59
C GLU A 512 -10.90 -18.86 47.95
N ALA A 513 -11.56 -18.35 46.91
CA ALA A 513 -12.60 -19.07 46.16
C ALA A 513 -12.90 -18.44 44.79
N LEU A 514 -11.96 -18.41 43.83
CA LEU A 514 -12.35 -18.27 42.40
C LEU A 514 -11.28 -18.67 41.36
N LEU A 515 -10.37 -19.61 41.64
CA LEU A 515 -9.46 -20.16 40.62
C LEU A 515 -9.34 -21.68 40.67
N ALA A 516 -10.47 -22.36 40.51
CA ALA A 516 -10.51 -23.78 40.19
C ALA A 516 -11.77 -24.13 39.40
N ARG A 517 -11.72 -24.04 38.07
CA ARG A 517 -12.55 -24.83 37.14
C ARG A 517 -12.01 -24.69 35.72
N LEU A 518 -11.92 -25.84 35.04
CA LEU A 518 -11.56 -26.06 33.63
C LEU A 518 -10.09 -26.43 33.34
N ARG A 519 -9.65 -27.54 33.93
CA ARG A 519 -8.83 -28.54 33.22
C ARG A 519 -9.53 -29.89 33.34
N HIS A 520 -9.84 -30.53 32.21
CA HIS A 520 -10.13 -31.96 32.15
C HIS A 520 -9.28 -32.63 31.06
N PRO A 521 -8.98 -33.93 31.20
CA PRO A 521 -7.75 -34.53 30.73
C PRO A 521 -7.96 -35.54 29.58
N SER A 522 -6.83 -35.92 29.01
CA SER A 522 -6.60 -37.06 28.16
C SER A 522 -7.10 -38.39 28.75
N SER A 523 -7.60 -39.28 27.88
CA SER A 523 -7.69 -40.72 28.18
C SER A 523 -7.29 -41.56 26.96
N THR A 524 -6.62 -42.66 27.26
CA THR A 524 -5.96 -43.62 26.38
C THR A 524 -6.85 -44.84 26.07
N SER A 525 -6.76 -45.32 24.82
CA SER A 525 -6.73 -46.73 24.34
C SER A 525 -7.68 -47.80 24.94
N ALA A 526 -8.53 -48.37 24.07
CA ALA A 526 -8.87 -49.80 24.09
C ALA A 526 -9.19 -50.34 22.67
N ARG A 527 -8.64 -51.52 22.37
CA ARG A 527 -8.83 -52.38 21.16
C ARG A 527 -10.21 -53.05 21.16
N ALA A 528 -10.82 -53.25 19.98
CA ALA A 528 -11.15 -54.58 19.41
C ALA A 528 -12.08 -54.55 18.17
N THR A 529 -11.66 -55.32 17.15
CA THR A 529 -12.45 -56.15 16.19
C THR A 529 -13.39 -55.55 15.12
N ARG A 530 -13.07 -55.89 13.85
CA ARG A 530 -13.93 -55.86 12.65
C ARG A 530 -15.01 -56.96 12.69
N PRO A 531 -16.09 -56.82 11.89
CA PRO A 531 -16.24 -57.72 10.73
C PRO A 531 -16.68 -57.01 9.43
N ALA A 532 -16.65 -57.78 8.35
CA ALA A 532 -16.79 -57.40 6.94
C ALA A 532 -18.22 -57.54 6.38
N GLY A 533 -18.50 -56.89 5.24
CA GLY A 533 -19.44 -57.37 4.21
C GLY A 533 -20.59 -56.45 3.79
N LEU A 534 -20.41 -55.71 2.67
CA LEU A 534 -21.26 -55.44 1.47
C LEU A 534 -22.82 -55.30 1.58
N PRO A 535 -23.54 -54.71 0.58
CA PRO A 535 -23.13 -53.92 -0.61
C PRO A 535 -23.92 -52.60 -0.84
N LEU A 536 -23.48 -51.84 -1.85
CA LEU A 536 -24.12 -50.65 -2.46
C LEU A 536 -25.34 -51.00 -3.34
N PRO A 537 -26.26 -50.04 -3.55
CA PRO A 537 -26.82 -49.73 -4.87
C PRO A 537 -26.57 -48.24 -5.20
N GLY A 538 -26.32 -47.80 -6.44
CA GLY A 538 -26.84 -48.23 -7.72
C GLY A 538 -27.52 -47.01 -8.36
N ASP A 539 -27.08 -46.65 -9.56
CA ASP A 539 -27.35 -45.42 -10.32
C ASP A 539 -28.82 -45.04 -10.52
N GLU A 540 -29.13 -43.73 -10.53
CA GLU A 540 -29.81 -43.03 -11.65
C GLU A 540 -29.88 -41.49 -11.44
N PRO A 541 -29.94 -40.68 -12.53
CA PRO A 541 -29.63 -39.25 -12.54
C PRO A 541 -30.86 -38.35 -12.31
N LEU A 542 -30.67 -37.19 -11.64
CA LEU A 542 -31.68 -36.13 -11.54
C LEU A 542 -31.35 -34.97 -12.51
N PRO A 543 -32.37 -34.37 -13.16
CA PRO A 543 -32.20 -33.56 -14.37
C PRO A 543 -31.85 -32.08 -14.09
N MET A 544 -31.17 -31.49 -15.08
CA MET A 544 -30.91 -30.05 -15.24
C MET A 544 -32.22 -29.27 -15.39
N PRO A 545 -32.35 -28.05 -14.83
CA PRO A 545 -33.40 -27.13 -15.23
C PRO A 545 -32.97 -26.30 -16.45
N ASP A 546 -33.81 -26.33 -17.48
CA ASP A 546 -33.74 -25.51 -18.69
C ASP A 546 -33.94 -24.02 -18.42
N TYR A 547 -33.25 -23.23 -19.24
CA TYR A 547 -33.47 -21.80 -19.45
C TYR A 547 -34.85 -21.53 -20.06
N ALA A 548 -35.59 -20.57 -19.49
CA ALA A 548 -36.67 -19.88 -20.19
C ALA A 548 -36.79 -18.42 -19.69
N GLU A 549 -36.59 -17.47 -20.61
CA GLU A 549 -37.01 -16.07 -20.47
C GLU A 549 -38.53 -15.95 -20.33
N PRO A 550 -39.01 -14.81 -19.82
CA PRO A 550 -39.88 -14.03 -20.69
C PRO A 550 -39.63 -12.53 -20.67
N ALA A 551 -39.64 -11.96 -21.88
CA ALA A 551 -39.91 -10.56 -22.13
C ALA A 551 -41.33 -10.17 -21.68
N GLY A 552 -41.48 -8.98 -21.07
CA GLY A 552 -42.78 -8.40 -20.74
C GLY A 552 -42.68 -6.98 -20.17
N ARG A 553 -43.03 -5.99 -20.98
CA ARG A 553 -43.12 -4.54 -20.69
C ARG A 553 -44.30 -4.16 -19.78
N LEU A 554 -44.21 -2.93 -19.24
CA LEU A 554 -45.25 -2.01 -18.75
C LEU A 554 -45.76 -2.21 -17.30
N LEU A 555 -45.27 -1.39 -16.36
CA LEU A 555 -45.80 -0.06 -16.00
C LEU A 555 -44.76 0.75 -15.22
#